data_AF-A0A956KAP8-F1
#
_entry.id   AF-A0A956KAP8-F1
#
_cell.length_a   1.000
_cell.length_b   1.000
_cell.length_c   1.000
_cell.angle_alpha   90.00
_cell.angle_beta   90.00
_cell.angle_gamma   90.00
#
_symmetry.space_group_name_H-M   'P 1'
#
loop_
_entity.id
_entity.type
_entity.pdbx_description
1 polymer ?
#
loop_
_entity_poly.entity_id
_entity_poly.type
_entity_poly.pdbx_seq_one_letter_code
_entity_poly.pdbx_strand_id
1 'polypeptide(L)'
;MACLPGESSPVVPMALTKRLQTLSLSARRLNDGSDELNKLIAQIDEVLHRLRISMDFIHPRPLQEHTTTSAHHKRTIELSYLAYLRVDDGHHLVIKTVKIMEDKAAVANESPGSVTPLLHAPRHLRHAAVDVLPELVDALSSQIGDLVSQMERRCETARELLDELNALEASLSGTRPVPEGLEGGGEDSGVRSR
;
A
#
# COMPACT_ATOMS: atom_id res chain seq x y z
N MET A 1 14.76 -13.98 -84.56
CA MET A 1 14.22 -15.14 -83.83
C MET A 1 15.31 -15.67 -82.91
N ALA A 2 15.25 -15.33 -81.62
CA ALA A 2 15.85 -16.06 -80.51
C ALA A 2 15.43 -15.37 -79.20
N CYS A 3 14.72 -16.11 -78.36
CA CYS A 3 14.12 -15.70 -77.11
C CYS A 3 15.16 -15.48 -76.00
N LEU A 4 14.82 -14.60 -75.06
CA LEU A 4 15.37 -14.57 -73.70
C LEU A 4 15.02 -15.89 -72.97
N PRO A 5 15.68 -16.17 -71.83
CA PRO A 5 14.97 -15.87 -70.59
C PRO A 5 15.84 -15.19 -69.53
N GLY A 6 15.28 -14.18 -68.90
CA GLY A 6 15.74 -13.67 -67.63
C GLY A 6 15.31 -14.62 -66.51
N GLU A 7 16.27 -15.08 -65.72
CA GLU A 7 16.02 -15.74 -64.45
C GLU A 7 16.09 -14.72 -63.31
N SER A 8 14.94 -14.11 -63.01
CA SER A 8 14.74 -13.40 -61.75
C SER A 8 14.49 -14.43 -60.64
N SER A 9 15.56 -14.91 -60.00
CA SER A 9 15.48 -15.85 -58.89
C SER A 9 15.04 -15.13 -57.58
N PRO A 10 14.13 -15.72 -56.77
CA PRO A 10 13.53 -15.05 -55.63
C PRO A 10 14.42 -15.21 -54.38
N VAL A 11 15.28 -14.23 -54.11
CA VAL A 11 16.14 -14.21 -52.91
C VAL A 11 15.38 -13.75 -51.64
N VAL A 12 14.12 -13.30 -51.80
CA VAL A 12 13.31 -12.67 -50.73
C VAL A 12 12.58 -13.63 -49.75
N PRO A 13 12.29 -14.94 -50.02
CA PRO A 13 11.50 -15.76 -49.11
C PRO A 13 12.29 -16.33 -47.91
N MET A 14 13.56 -16.70 -48.06
CA MET A 14 14.31 -17.35 -46.95
C MET A 14 14.75 -16.38 -45.85
N ALA A 15 15.19 -15.17 -46.21
CA ALA A 15 15.59 -14.16 -45.23
C ALA A 15 14.39 -13.67 -44.39
N LEU A 16 13.23 -13.50 -45.03
CA LEU A 16 11.99 -13.15 -44.35
C LEU A 16 11.50 -14.29 -43.45
N THR A 17 11.54 -15.53 -43.94
CA THR A 17 11.14 -16.72 -43.16
C THR A 17 11.99 -16.87 -41.90
N LYS A 18 13.32 -16.69 -42.00
CA LYS A 18 14.22 -16.73 -40.83
C LYS A 18 13.90 -15.61 -39.83
N ARG A 19 13.64 -14.38 -40.30
CA ARG A 19 13.24 -13.25 -39.43
C ARG A 19 11.92 -13.52 -38.71
N LEU A 20 10.93 -14.08 -39.40
CA LEU A 20 9.64 -14.44 -38.82
C LEU A 20 9.76 -15.59 -37.80
N GLN A 21 10.60 -16.59 -38.09
CA GLN A 21 10.90 -17.66 -37.14
C GLN A 21 11.57 -17.12 -35.87
N THR A 22 12.55 -16.22 -36.01
CA THR A 22 13.19 -15.56 -34.85
C THR A 22 12.19 -14.73 -34.06
N LEU A 23 11.34 -13.95 -34.74
CA LEU A 23 10.29 -13.16 -34.09
C LEU A 23 9.31 -14.06 -33.31
N SER A 24 8.85 -15.15 -33.92
CA SER A 24 7.97 -16.13 -33.28
C SER A 24 8.61 -16.74 -32.03
N LEU A 25 9.88 -17.14 -32.11
CA LEU A 25 10.60 -17.72 -30.97
C LEU A 25 10.78 -16.70 -29.83
N SER A 26 11.16 -15.46 -30.17
CA SER A 26 11.27 -14.37 -29.18
C SER A 26 9.93 -14.03 -28.54
N ALA A 27 8.84 -13.98 -29.31
CA ALA A 27 7.51 -13.70 -28.79
C ALA A 27 7.04 -14.79 -27.80
N ARG A 28 7.30 -16.07 -28.11
CA ARG A 28 7.01 -17.18 -27.18
C ARG A 28 7.79 -17.02 -25.88
N ARG A 29 9.12 -16.84 -25.95
CA ARG A 29 9.97 -16.64 -24.77
C ARG A 29 9.52 -15.46 -23.90
N LEU A 30 9.14 -14.36 -24.54
CA LEU A 30 8.66 -13.18 -23.83
C LEU A 30 7.35 -13.47 -23.10
N ASN A 31 6.41 -14.20 -23.73
CA ASN A 31 5.14 -14.61 -23.11
C ASN A 31 5.37 -15.57 -21.96
N ASP A 32 6.15 -16.63 -22.15
CA ASP A 32 6.46 -17.61 -21.11
C ASP A 32 7.08 -16.92 -19.88
N GLY A 33 8.07 -16.03 -20.10
CA GLY A 33 8.68 -15.26 -19.02
C GLY A 33 7.74 -14.27 -18.34
N SER A 34 6.74 -13.74 -19.05
CA SER A 34 5.72 -12.87 -18.44
C SER A 34 4.69 -13.65 -17.62
N ASP A 35 4.37 -14.87 -18.02
CA ASP A 35 3.49 -15.74 -17.25
C ASP A 35 4.18 -16.20 -15.97
N GLU A 36 5.48 -16.50 -16.03
CA GLU A 36 6.31 -16.76 -14.85
C GLU A 36 6.35 -15.54 -13.93
N LEU A 37 6.58 -14.34 -14.47
CA LEU A 37 6.56 -13.10 -13.69
C LEU A 37 5.21 -12.88 -12.99
N ASN A 38 4.10 -13.13 -13.67
CA ASN A 38 2.77 -12.98 -13.08
C ASN A 38 2.56 -13.95 -11.90
N LYS A 39 3.06 -15.19 -12.01
CA LYS A 39 3.01 -16.15 -10.91
C LYS A 39 3.82 -15.68 -9.71
N LEU A 40 5.02 -15.13 -9.95
CA LEU A 40 5.87 -14.58 -8.88
C LEU A 40 5.22 -13.37 -8.21
N ILE A 41 4.67 -12.44 -8.99
CA ILE A 41 3.93 -11.28 -8.45
C ILE A 41 2.75 -11.74 -7.59
N ALA A 42 1.98 -12.74 -8.05
CA ALA A 42 0.86 -13.27 -7.28
C ALA A 42 1.32 -13.91 -5.96
N GLN A 43 2.46 -14.62 -5.96
CA GLN A 43 3.02 -15.18 -4.73
C GLN A 43 3.50 -14.09 -3.77
N ILE A 44 4.10 -13.01 -4.27
CA ILE A 44 4.53 -11.87 -3.44
C ILE A 44 3.31 -11.20 -2.82
N ASP A 45 2.27 -10.91 -3.62
CA ASP A 45 1.03 -10.29 -3.14
C ASP A 45 0.37 -11.14 -2.04
N GLU A 46 0.28 -12.45 -2.25
CA GLU A 46 -0.25 -13.40 -1.28
C GLU A 46 0.58 -13.44 0.02
N VAL A 47 1.92 -13.38 -0.08
CA VAL A 47 2.78 -13.30 1.12
C VAL A 47 2.51 -12.01 1.89
N LEU A 48 2.46 -10.86 1.22
CA LEU A 48 2.17 -9.57 1.83
C LEU A 48 0.79 -9.54 2.50
N HIS A 49 -0.22 -10.09 1.82
CA HIS A 49 -1.57 -10.21 2.35
C HIS A 49 -1.60 -11.06 3.63
N ARG A 50 -0.90 -12.20 3.66
CA ARG A 50 -0.81 -13.05 4.86
C ARG A 50 -0.11 -12.38 6.04
N LEU A 51 0.82 -11.47 5.77
CA LEU A 51 1.45 -10.67 6.84
C LEU A 51 0.47 -9.65 7.46
N ARG A 52 -0.72 -9.47 6.88
CA ARG A 52 -1.80 -8.59 7.38
C ARG A 52 -1.32 -7.17 7.67
N ILE A 53 -0.35 -6.71 6.89
CA ILE A 53 0.18 -5.35 6.97
C ILE A 53 -0.97 -4.41 6.60
N SER A 54 -1.50 -3.70 7.60
CA SER A 54 -2.65 -2.82 7.44
C SER A 54 -2.17 -1.38 7.29
N MET A 55 -1.27 -1.16 6.33
CA MET A 55 -0.65 0.12 6.07
C MET A 55 -0.66 0.43 4.58
N ASP A 56 -1.16 1.61 4.25
CA ASP A 56 -1.10 2.13 2.89
C ASP A 56 0.29 2.66 2.59
N PHE A 57 0.85 2.25 1.46
CA PHE A 57 2.11 2.77 0.96
C PHE A 57 2.00 3.07 -0.54
N ILE A 58 2.52 4.22 -0.98
CA ILE A 58 2.64 4.57 -2.39
C ILE A 58 4.12 4.81 -2.65
N HIS A 59 4.68 4.08 -3.61
CA HIS A 59 6.06 4.26 -4.00
C HIS A 59 6.26 5.68 -4.56
N PRO A 60 7.28 6.44 -4.12
CA PRO A 60 7.43 7.85 -4.50
C PRO A 60 7.84 8.04 -5.96
N ARG A 61 8.50 7.04 -6.55
CA ARG A 61 8.92 7.05 -7.95
C ARG A 61 7.78 6.53 -8.86
N PRO A 62 7.33 7.30 -9.87
CA PRO A 62 6.38 6.79 -10.85
C PRO A 62 7.03 5.70 -11.71
N LEU A 63 6.27 4.65 -12.01
CA LEU A 63 6.63 3.60 -12.95
C LEU A 63 6.58 4.11 -14.40
N GLN A 64 5.62 4.99 -14.68
CA GLN A 64 5.37 5.51 -16.02
C GLN A 64 4.76 6.91 -15.95
N GLU A 65 5.15 7.73 -16.92
CA GLU A 65 4.56 9.02 -17.21
C GLU A 65 4.04 9.03 -18.66
N HIS A 66 2.78 9.41 -18.84
CA HIS A 66 2.18 9.60 -20.15
C HIS A 66 1.65 11.03 -20.29
N THR A 67 2.25 11.79 -21.19
CA THR A 67 1.81 13.16 -21.49
C THR A 67 0.93 13.17 -22.75
N THR A 68 -0.26 13.72 -22.64
CA THR A 68 -1.15 14.02 -23.77
C THR A 68 -1.38 15.52 -23.87
N THR A 69 -1.43 16.04 -25.09
CA THR A 69 -1.79 17.44 -25.35
C THR A 69 -3.12 17.48 -26.09
N SER A 70 -4.12 18.12 -25.49
CA SER A 70 -5.43 18.29 -26.09
C SER A 70 -5.45 19.47 -27.07
N ALA A 71 -6.44 19.50 -27.97
CA ALA A 71 -6.64 20.54 -28.98
C ALA A 71 -6.73 21.97 -28.39
N HIS A 72 -7.06 22.10 -27.10
CA HIS A 72 -7.11 23.36 -26.37
C HIS A 72 -5.77 23.77 -25.71
N HIS A 73 -4.63 23.19 -26.13
CA HIS A 73 -3.30 23.37 -25.49
C HIS A 73 -3.25 22.97 -24.01
N LYS A 74 -4.25 22.23 -23.54
CA LYS A 74 -4.29 21.65 -22.21
C LYS A 74 -3.41 20.40 -22.20
N ARG A 75 -2.41 20.38 -21.33
CA ARG A 75 -1.53 19.24 -21.14
C ARG A 75 -2.07 18.37 -20.01
N THR A 76 -2.24 17.09 -20.27
CA THR A 76 -2.65 16.11 -19.26
C THR A 76 -1.52 15.11 -19.11
N ILE A 77 -0.94 15.09 -17.91
CA ILE A 77 0.13 14.17 -17.53
C ILE A 77 -0.51 13.10 -16.64
N GLU A 78 -0.42 11.85 -17.07
CA GLU A 78 -0.86 10.70 -16.31
C GLU A 78 0.37 9.98 -15.75
N LEU A 79 0.46 9.92 -14.42
CA LEU A 79 1.51 9.24 -13.69
C LEU A 79 0.97 7.94 -13.12
N SER A 80 1.71 6.85 -13.26
CA SER A 80 1.38 5.54 -12.69
C SER A 80 2.37 5.18 -11.60
N TYR A 81 1.89 4.86 -10.41
CA TYR A 81 2.70 4.51 -9.25
C TYR A 81 2.41 3.08 -8.81
N LEU A 82 3.44 2.38 -8.33
CA LEU A 82 3.24 1.17 -7.54
C LEU A 82 2.79 1.57 -6.14
N ALA A 83 1.80 0.88 -5.60
CA ALA A 83 1.34 1.09 -4.25
C ALA A 83 0.90 -0.23 -3.61
N TYR A 84 0.88 -0.26 -2.28
CA TYR A 84 0.25 -1.29 -1.47
C TYR A 84 -0.90 -0.62 -0.73
N LEU A 85 -2.12 -0.86 -1.19
CA LEU A 85 -3.31 -0.15 -0.70
C LEU A 85 -4.44 -1.13 -0.40
N ARG A 86 -5.35 -0.70 0.48
CA ARG A 86 -6.58 -1.44 0.73
C ARG A 86 -7.48 -1.47 -0.51
N VAL A 87 -7.81 -2.68 -0.99
CA VAL A 87 -8.78 -2.95 -2.05
C VAL A 87 -9.67 -4.09 -1.59
N ASP A 88 -10.98 -3.90 -1.65
CA ASP A 88 -12.02 -4.88 -1.28
C ASP A 88 -11.77 -5.59 0.07
N ASP A 89 -11.16 -6.78 0.03
CA ASP A 89 -10.98 -7.74 1.12
C ASP A 89 -9.62 -7.65 1.83
N GLY A 90 -8.69 -6.83 1.35
CA GLY A 90 -7.35 -6.77 1.94
C GLY A 90 -6.51 -5.60 1.46
N HIS A 91 -5.24 -5.59 1.88
CA HIS A 91 -4.24 -4.75 1.23
C HIS A 91 -3.57 -5.58 0.13
N HIS A 92 -3.42 -4.97 -1.05
CA HIS A 92 -2.87 -5.61 -2.23
C HIS A 92 -1.91 -4.67 -2.93
N LEU A 93 -0.99 -5.26 -3.70
CA LEU A 93 -0.19 -4.54 -4.68
C LEU A 93 -1.11 -4.01 -5.79
N VAL A 94 -1.06 -2.69 -6.00
CA VAL A 94 -1.90 -1.98 -6.95
C VAL A 94 -1.09 -0.97 -7.75
N ILE A 95 -1.60 -0.63 -8.93
CA ILE A 95 -1.20 0.56 -9.65
C ILE A 95 -2.19 1.67 -9.33
N LYS A 96 -1.67 2.78 -8.80
CA LYS A 96 -2.42 4.02 -8.61
C LYS A 96 -2.04 4.99 -9.72
N THR A 97 -3.01 5.47 -10.48
CA THR A 97 -2.79 6.54 -11.45
C THR A 97 -3.18 7.90 -10.86
N VAL A 98 -2.48 8.94 -11.29
CA VAL A 98 -2.75 10.34 -10.95
C VAL A 98 -2.74 11.14 -12.24
N LYS A 99 -3.76 11.97 -12.44
CA LYS A 99 -3.89 12.82 -13.62
C LYS A 99 -3.67 14.26 -13.23
N ILE A 100 -2.59 14.84 -13.75
CA ILE A 100 -2.23 16.24 -13.58
C ILE A 100 -2.64 16.98 -14.84
N MET A 101 -3.56 17.93 -14.70
CA MET A 101 -3.97 18.80 -15.79
C MET A 101 -3.27 20.15 -15.66
N GLU A 102 -2.41 20.46 -16.62
CA GLU A 102 -1.80 21.77 -16.77
C GLU A 102 -2.58 22.56 -17.82
N ASP A 103 -3.17 23.68 -17.41
CA ASP A 103 -3.71 24.68 -18.32
C ASP A 103 -2.78 25.89 -18.31
N LYS A 104 -2.50 26.51 -19.47
CA LYS A 104 -1.59 27.68 -19.54
C LYS A 104 -2.09 28.87 -18.73
N ALA A 105 -3.38 28.91 -18.41
CA ALA A 105 -4.03 30.00 -17.67
C ALA A 105 -4.39 29.66 -16.21
N ALA A 106 -4.21 28.41 -15.74
CA ALA A 106 -4.63 27.99 -14.41
C ALA A 106 -3.56 27.13 -13.71
N VAL A 107 -3.55 27.21 -12.38
CA VAL A 107 -2.72 26.35 -11.51
C VAL A 107 -2.98 24.88 -11.87
N ALA A 108 -1.92 24.07 -11.95
CA ALA A 108 -2.02 22.65 -12.26
C ALA A 108 -3.00 21.97 -11.30
N ASN A 109 -4.04 21.34 -11.85
CA ASN A 109 -5.04 20.64 -11.07
C ASN A 109 -4.70 19.16 -11.05
N GLU A 110 -4.41 18.63 -9.86
CA GLU A 110 -4.26 17.21 -9.63
C GLU A 110 -5.64 16.57 -9.44
N SER A 111 -5.88 15.48 -10.15
CA SER A 111 -7.08 14.67 -9.98
C SER A 111 -6.68 13.23 -9.66
N PRO A 112 -7.33 12.59 -8.67
CA PRO A 112 -7.09 11.19 -8.38
C PRO A 112 -7.48 10.35 -9.61
N GLY A 113 -6.56 9.51 -10.06
CA GLY A 113 -6.84 8.55 -11.12
C GLY A 113 -7.45 7.26 -10.58
N SER A 114 -7.28 6.18 -11.33
CA SER A 114 -7.80 4.86 -10.98
C SER A 114 -6.81 4.09 -10.11
N VAL A 115 -7.34 3.24 -9.24
CA VAL A 115 -6.57 2.19 -8.55
C VAL A 115 -6.92 0.86 -9.20
N THR A 116 -5.90 0.08 -9.56
CA THR A 116 -6.08 -1.22 -10.23
C THR A 116 -5.14 -2.25 -9.62
N PRO A 117 -5.61 -3.46 -9.27
CA PRO A 117 -4.73 -4.53 -8.80
C PRO A 117 -3.57 -4.78 -9.76
N LEU A 118 -2.36 -4.97 -9.22
CA LEU A 118 -1.13 -5.08 -10.02
C LEU A 118 -1.25 -6.23 -11.03
N LEU A 119 -1.84 -7.36 -10.65
CA LEU A 119 -2.04 -8.49 -11.54
C LEU A 119 -2.95 -8.19 -12.74
N HIS A 120 -3.88 -7.23 -12.60
CA HIS A 120 -4.78 -6.77 -13.67
C HIS A 120 -4.21 -5.60 -14.47
N ALA A 121 -3.08 -5.04 -14.05
CA ALA A 121 -2.44 -3.92 -14.74
C ALA A 121 -1.84 -4.36 -16.09
N PRO A 122 -1.68 -3.42 -17.04
CA PRO A 122 -0.97 -3.64 -18.29
C PRO A 122 0.40 -4.30 -18.10
N ARG A 123 0.77 -5.19 -19.04
CA ARG A 123 2.02 -5.98 -18.97
C ARG A 123 3.25 -5.13 -18.67
N HIS A 124 3.43 -4.00 -19.35
CA HIS A 124 4.61 -3.16 -19.17
C HIS A 124 4.69 -2.56 -17.75
N LEU A 125 3.55 -2.22 -17.13
CA LEU A 125 3.51 -1.74 -15.75
C LEU A 125 3.82 -2.84 -14.74
N ARG A 126 3.34 -4.07 -14.96
CA ARG A 126 3.72 -5.23 -14.13
C ARG A 126 5.21 -5.49 -14.16
N HIS A 127 5.84 -5.34 -15.33
CA HIS A 127 7.29 -5.51 -15.49
C HIS A 127 8.05 -4.41 -14.75
N ALA A 128 7.69 -3.15 -14.98
CA ALA A 128 8.32 -2.01 -14.29
C ALA A 128 8.13 -2.04 -12.77
N ALA A 129 6.99 -2.56 -12.28
CA ALA A 129 6.73 -2.67 -10.85
C ALA A 129 7.71 -3.60 -10.14
N VAL A 130 8.17 -4.67 -10.80
CA VAL A 130 9.07 -5.66 -10.18
C VAL A 130 10.42 -5.05 -9.83
N ASP A 131 10.88 -4.08 -10.61
CA ASP A 131 12.14 -3.38 -10.36
C ASP A 131 12.12 -2.56 -9.06
N VAL A 132 10.93 -2.14 -8.59
CA VAL A 132 10.75 -1.31 -7.39
C VAL A 132 10.08 -2.04 -6.22
N LEU A 133 9.68 -3.31 -6.40
CA LEU A 133 9.11 -4.12 -5.33
C LEU A 133 10.03 -4.25 -4.11
N PRO A 134 11.36 -4.45 -4.25
CA PRO A 134 12.25 -4.51 -3.10
C PRO A 134 12.20 -3.24 -2.24
N GLU A 135 12.27 -2.06 -2.89
CA GLU A 135 12.20 -0.77 -2.20
C GLU A 135 10.85 -0.59 -1.47
N LEU A 136 9.75 -1.08 -2.06
CA LEU A 136 8.43 -1.08 -1.41
C LEU A 136 8.42 -1.97 -0.15
N VAL A 137 8.98 -3.17 -0.22
CA VAL A 137 9.02 -4.10 0.92
C VAL A 137 9.89 -3.52 2.05
N ASP A 138 11.03 -2.93 1.72
CA ASP A 138 11.90 -2.27 2.69
C ASP A 138 11.20 -1.10 3.38
N ALA A 139 10.47 -0.29 2.60
CA ALA A 139 9.70 0.82 3.14
C ALA A 139 8.57 0.35 4.07
N LEU A 140 7.82 -0.69 3.70
CA LEU A 140 6.80 -1.28 4.57
C LEU A 140 7.41 -1.82 5.86
N SER A 141 8.55 -2.51 5.77
CA SER A 141 9.27 -3.04 6.93
C SER A 141 9.70 -1.93 7.90
N SER A 142 10.28 -0.84 7.38
CA SER A 142 10.66 0.32 8.18
C SER A 142 9.45 0.95 8.88
N GLN A 143 8.35 1.15 8.15
CA GLN A 143 7.13 1.74 8.70
C GLN A 143 6.52 0.90 9.81
N ILE A 144 6.52 -0.42 9.66
CA ILE A 144 6.05 -1.34 10.71
C ILE A 144 6.94 -1.22 11.95
N GLY A 145 8.26 -1.18 11.79
CA GLY A 145 9.20 -1.00 12.91
C GLY A 145 8.97 0.30 13.67
N ASP A 146 8.72 1.39 12.96
CA ASP A 146 8.39 2.69 13.56
C ASP A 146 7.05 2.65 14.30
N LEU A 147 6.03 2.00 13.72
CA LEU A 147 4.73 1.86 14.37
C LEU A 147 4.79 1.01 15.64
N VAL A 148 5.55 -0.09 15.63
CA VAL A 148 5.75 -0.92 16.82
C VAL A 148 6.39 -0.08 17.92
N SER A 149 7.45 0.66 17.60
CA SER A 149 8.13 1.54 18.55
C SER A 149 7.21 2.63 19.12
N GLN A 150 6.35 3.22 18.28
CA GLN A 150 5.35 4.19 18.72
C GLN A 150 4.27 3.56 19.59
N MET A 151 3.82 2.35 19.25
CA MET A 151 2.80 1.62 19.98
C MET A 151 3.28 1.28 21.40
N GLU A 152 4.51 0.79 21.54
CA GLU A 152 5.12 0.47 22.84
C GLU A 152 5.16 1.69 23.75
N ARG A 153 5.65 2.83 23.25
CA ARG A 153 5.67 4.10 23.99
C ARG A 153 4.25 4.55 24.39
N ARG A 154 3.29 4.45 23.47
CA ARG A 154 1.89 4.81 23.75
C ARG A 154 1.26 3.90 24.81
N CYS A 155 1.60 2.61 24.82
CA CYS A 155 1.13 1.67 25.83
C CYS A 155 1.71 2.00 27.21
N GLU A 156 2.98 2.38 27.27
CA GLU A 156 3.64 2.82 28.50
C GLU A 156 2.94 4.07 29.07
N THR A 157 2.79 5.13 28.28
CA THR A 157 2.08 6.35 28.69
C THR A 157 0.64 6.06 29.13
N ALA A 158 -0.07 5.17 28.44
CA ALA A 158 -1.44 4.83 28.80
C ALA A 158 -1.52 4.05 30.13
N ARG A 159 -0.52 3.20 30.43
CA ARG A 159 -0.43 2.49 31.73
C ARG A 159 -0.16 3.48 32.86
N GLU A 160 0.79 4.38 32.68
CA GLU A 160 1.10 5.42 33.67
C GLU A 160 -0.13 6.27 33.98
N LEU A 161 -0.84 6.72 32.95
CA LEU A 161 -2.08 7.48 33.13
C LEU A 161 -3.16 6.68 33.86
N LEU A 162 -3.30 5.38 33.56
CA LEU A 162 -4.26 4.51 34.24
C LEU A 162 -3.92 4.37 35.73
N ASP A 163 -2.65 4.21 36.06
CA ASP A 163 -2.18 4.11 37.45
C ASP A 163 -2.42 5.42 38.23
N GLU A 164 -2.16 6.58 37.61
CA GLU A 164 -2.45 7.90 38.18
C GLU A 164 -3.96 8.07 38.46
N LEU A 165 -4.82 7.70 37.50
CA LEU A 165 -6.27 7.77 37.66
C LEU A 165 -6.77 6.84 38.77
N ASN A 166 -6.25 5.61 38.86
CA ASN A 166 -6.58 4.67 39.94
C ASN A 166 -6.14 5.20 41.32
N ALA A 167 -4.97 5.84 41.40
CA ALA A 167 -4.49 6.46 42.64
C ALA A 167 -5.36 7.65 43.06
N LEU A 168 -5.80 8.47 42.10
CA LEU A 168 -6.76 9.55 42.33
C LEU A 168 -8.10 9.02 42.84
N GLU A 169 -8.66 7.97 42.22
CA GLU A 169 -9.89 7.33 42.69
C GLU A 169 -9.75 6.77 44.11
N ALA A 170 -8.63 6.12 44.42
CA ALA A 170 -8.32 5.64 45.77
C ALA A 170 -8.24 6.78 46.80
N SER A 171 -7.67 7.93 46.42
CA SER A 171 -7.61 9.11 47.30
C SER A 171 -8.98 9.76 47.53
N LEU A 172 -9.83 9.80 46.50
CA LEU A 172 -11.19 10.34 46.57
C LEU A 172 -12.13 9.42 47.36
N SER A 173 -12.01 8.10 47.19
CA SER A 173 -12.76 7.10 47.96
C SER A 173 -12.25 6.93 49.39
N GLY A 174 -10.98 7.23 49.65
CA GLY A 174 -10.35 7.23 50.97
C GLY A 174 -10.74 8.42 51.87
N THR A 175 -11.47 9.42 51.35
CA THR A 175 -11.87 10.61 52.12
C THR A 175 -13.33 10.54 52.57
N ARG A 176 -13.60 9.71 53.60
CA ARG A 176 -14.71 9.97 54.53
C ARG A 176 -14.28 9.66 55.97
N PRO A 177 -13.57 10.57 56.66
CA PRO A 177 -13.59 10.56 58.11
C PRO A 177 -15.03 10.90 58.51
N VAL A 178 -15.68 10.00 59.24
CA VAL A 178 -16.81 10.37 60.10
C VAL A 178 -16.16 10.77 61.43
N PRO A 179 -16.02 12.07 61.74
CA PRO A 179 -15.69 12.47 63.09
C PRO A 179 -17.01 12.49 63.86
N GLU A 180 -17.21 11.55 64.79
CA GLU A 180 -18.02 11.83 65.98
C GLU A 180 -17.74 10.76 67.04
N GLY A 181 -16.63 10.98 67.74
CA GLY A 181 -16.56 10.64 69.15
C GLY A 181 -17.27 11.74 69.93
N LEU A 182 -18.39 11.40 70.55
CA LEU A 182 -18.79 11.97 71.83
C LEU A 182 -18.98 10.80 72.79
N GLU A 183 -17.87 10.37 73.39
CA GLU A 183 -17.89 9.74 74.70
C GLU A 183 -18.28 10.81 75.73
N GLY A 184 -19.36 10.56 76.45
CA GLY A 184 -19.74 11.26 77.67
C GLY A 184 -20.29 10.23 78.65
N GLY A 185 -19.43 9.80 79.57
CA GLY A 185 -19.74 8.79 80.58
C GLY A 185 -20.79 9.23 81.61
N GLY A 186 -21.27 8.26 82.38
CA GLY A 186 -22.18 8.50 83.50
C GLY A 186 -22.71 7.19 84.06
N GLU A 187 -22.07 6.75 85.14
CA GLU A 187 -22.41 5.62 85.99
C GLU A 187 -23.89 5.58 86.45
N ASP A 188 -24.36 4.35 86.69
CA ASP A 188 -24.72 3.86 88.02
C ASP A 188 -26.14 3.27 88.19
N SER A 189 -26.13 2.14 88.91
CA SER A 189 -27.16 1.61 89.79
C SER A 189 -28.46 1.07 89.19
N GLY A 190 -28.64 -0.25 89.40
CA GLY A 190 -29.82 -0.99 89.00
C GLY A 190 -31.02 -0.85 89.94
N VAL A 191 -32.14 -1.42 89.52
CA VAL A 191 -33.24 -1.83 90.41
C VAL A 191 -33.89 -3.11 89.88
N ARG A 192 -33.82 -4.16 90.69
CA ARG A 192 -34.74 -5.32 90.69
C ARG A 192 -36.14 -4.84 91.08
N SER A 193 -37.17 -5.31 90.38
CA SER A 193 -38.58 -5.53 90.80
C SER A 193 -39.44 -5.47 89.54
N ARG A 194 -40.34 -6.39 89.17
CA ARG A 194 -41.00 -7.54 89.76
C ARG A 194 -41.36 -8.51 88.63
#